data_AF-W2SP30-F1
#
_entry.id   AF-W2SP30-F1
#
_cell.length_a   1.000
_cell.length_b   1.000
_cell.length_c   1.000
_cell.angle_alpha   90.00
_cell.angle_beta   90.00
_cell.angle_gamma   90.00
#
_symmetry.space_group_name_H-M   'P 1'
#
loop_
_entity.id
_entity.type
_entity.pdbx_description
1 polymer ?
#
loop_
_entity_poly.entity_id
_entity_poly.type
_entity_poly.pdbx_seq_one_letter_code
_entity_poly.pdbx_strand_id
1 'polypeptide(L)'
;RTFNYSDAYEGKYTAVDGLANLLETIEPVKNQMIYPNATAYGCGMTVFQKENNECEMYVVCIFDKSAPSNYTMQGDPCKEDNDCPQQGLAPAKCIVPLCHIQE
;
A
#
# COMPACT_ATOMS: atom_id res chain seq x y z
N ARG A 1 3.63 -22.38 2.37
CA ARG A 1 3.33 -22.83 3.75
C ARG A 1 1.82 -22.99 3.85
N THR A 2 1.34 -24.06 4.50
CA THR A 2 -0.09 -24.29 4.72
C THR A 2 -0.54 -23.46 5.93
N PHE A 3 -1.56 -22.62 5.76
CA PHE A 3 -2.08 -21.72 6.79
C PHE A 3 -3.10 -22.46 7.66
N ASN A 4 -2.96 -22.36 8.98
CA ASN A 4 -3.84 -23.02 9.94
C ASN A 4 -4.68 -21.96 10.66
N TYR A 5 -5.99 -22.18 10.72
CA TYR A 5 -6.96 -21.17 11.14
C TYR A 5 -6.83 -20.70 12.59
N SER A 6 -6.31 -21.56 13.48
CA SER A 6 -6.07 -21.24 14.88
C SER A 6 -5.09 -20.08 15.10
N ASP A 7 -4.13 -19.88 14.19
CA ASP A 7 -3.09 -18.85 14.34
C ASP A 7 -3.61 -17.43 14.06
N ALA A 8 -4.67 -17.31 13.26
CA ALA A 8 -5.37 -16.05 13.02
C ALA A 8 -6.27 -15.64 14.21
N TYR A 9 -6.88 -16.62 14.89
CA TYR A 9 -7.75 -16.38 16.04
C TYR A 9 -6.99 -16.04 17.33
N GLU A 10 -5.75 -16.55 17.47
CA GLU A 10 -4.84 -16.20 18.59
C GLU A 10 -4.13 -14.85 18.40
N GLY A 11 -4.34 -14.13 17.29
CA GLY A 11 -3.66 -12.86 17.01
C GLY A 11 -2.15 -12.98 16.78
N LYS A 12 -1.66 -14.18 16.47
CA LYS A 12 -0.23 -14.45 16.20
C LYS A 12 0.22 -13.95 14.83
N TYR A 13 -0.70 -13.86 13.88
CA TYR A 13 -0.49 -13.19 12.60
C TYR A 13 -1.63 -12.23 12.34
N THR A 14 -1.28 -10.96 12.18
CA THR A 14 -2.19 -9.84 12.01
C THR A 14 -2.38 -9.55 10.52
N ALA A 15 -3.36 -8.72 10.16
CA ALA A 15 -3.47 -8.18 8.80
C ALA A 15 -2.16 -7.53 8.31
N VAL A 16 -1.29 -7.08 9.24
CA VAL A 16 0.04 -6.55 8.96
C VAL A 16 0.98 -7.63 8.43
N ASP A 17 0.98 -8.83 9.00
CA ASP A 17 1.85 -9.94 8.54
C ASP A 17 1.41 -10.46 7.17
N GLY A 18 0.09 -10.49 6.93
CA GLY A 18 -0.47 -10.79 5.61
C GLY A 18 -0.05 -9.77 4.55
N LEU A 19 -0.12 -8.47 4.89
CA LEU A 19 0.35 -7.39 4.02
C LEU A 19 1.86 -7.46 3.78
N ALA A 20 2.67 -7.65 4.83
CA ALA A 20 4.11 -7.78 4.71
C ALA A 20 4.49 -8.92 3.76
N ASN A 21 3.87 -10.09 3.93
CA ASN A 21 4.09 -11.23 3.04
C ASN A 21 3.66 -10.94 1.59
N LEU A 22 2.55 -10.23 1.36
CA LEU A 22 2.13 -9.78 0.02
C LEU A 22 3.16 -8.85 -0.62
N LEU A 23 3.68 -7.88 0.14
CA LEU A 23 4.70 -6.94 -0.33
C LEU A 23 6.04 -7.62 -0.63
N GLU A 24 6.40 -8.66 0.12
CA GLU A 24 7.64 -9.42 -0.10
C GLU A 24 7.52 -10.43 -1.24
N THR A 25 6.32 -10.95 -1.49
CA THR A 25 6.11 -12.05 -2.45
C THR A 25 5.66 -11.58 -3.83
N ILE A 26 4.87 -10.50 -3.91
CA ILE A 26 4.24 -10.05 -5.16
C ILE A 26 4.79 -8.69 -5.57
N GLU A 27 5.81 -8.70 -6.42
CA GLU A 27 6.51 -7.50 -6.89
C GLU A 27 5.58 -6.43 -7.49
N PRO A 28 4.57 -6.76 -8.34
CA PRO A 28 3.62 -5.75 -8.81
C PRO A 28 2.84 -5.05 -7.68
N VAL A 29 2.49 -5.77 -6.61
CA VAL A 29 1.79 -5.20 -5.45
C VAL A 29 2.72 -4.27 -4.69
N LYS A 30 3.96 -4.69 -4.46
CA LYS A 30 5.00 -3.84 -3.86
C LYS A 30 5.20 -2.56 -4.66
N ASN A 31 5.39 -2.69 -5.98
CA ASN A 31 5.65 -1.57 -6.87
C ASN A 31 4.49 -0.57 -6.89
N GLN A 32 3.24 -1.04 -6.85
CA GLN A 32 2.08 -0.18 -6.72
C GLN A 32 2.06 0.58 -5.38
N MET A 33 2.39 -0.11 -4.28
CA MET A 33 2.36 0.46 -2.93
C MET A 33 3.42 1.55 -2.70
N ILE A 34 4.56 1.46 -3.40
CA ILE A 34 5.65 2.44 -3.28
C ILE A 34 5.72 3.40 -4.48
N TYR A 35 4.70 3.43 -5.34
CA TYR A 35 4.73 4.25 -6.56
C TYR A 35 4.59 5.74 -6.22
N PRO A 36 5.63 6.57 -6.39
CA PRO A 36 5.67 7.94 -5.86
C PRO A 36 4.74 8.90 -6.61
N ASN A 37 4.28 8.51 -7.79
CA ASN A 37 3.36 9.33 -8.56
C ASN A 37 1.89 9.10 -8.16
N ALA A 38 1.58 8.01 -7.45
CA ALA A 38 0.27 7.83 -6.86
C ALA A 38 0.12 8.79 -5.66
N THR A 39 -0.95 9.58 -5.67
CA THR A 39 -1.13 10.70 -4.72
C THR A 39 -2.37 10.53 -3.85
N ALA A 40 -3.28 9.64 -4.25
CA ALA A 40 -4.45 9.30 -3.48
C ALA A 40 -4.72 7.80 -3.59
N TYR A 41 -5.24 7.22 -2.52
CA TYR A 41 -5.67 5.85 -2.49
C TYR A 41 -6.88 5.68 -1.58
N GLY A 42 -7.67 4.64 -1.84
CA GLY A 42 -8.77 4.21 -0.99
C GLY A 42 -8.69 2.70 -0.80
N CYS A 43 -8.82 2.24 0.44
CA CYS A 43 -8.86 0.81 0.75
C CYS A 43 -10.23 0.40 1.27
N GLY A 44 -10.73 -0.74 0.78
CA GLY A 44 -11.91 -1.41 1.28
C GLY A 44 -11.54 -2.78 1.84
N MET A 45 -12.25 -3.20 2.88
CA MET A 45 -12.11 -4.54 3.43
C MET A 45 -13.48 -5.21 3.51
N THR A 46 -13.50 -6.52 3.30
CA THR A 46 -14.67 -7.36 3.56
C THR A 46 -14.22 -8.65 4.22
N VAL A 47 -15.07 -9.21 5.08
CA VAL A 47 -14.83 -10.46 5.79
C VAL A 47 -15.97 -11.41 5.47
N PHE A 48 -15.63 -12.60 4.96
CA PHE A 48 -16.58 -13.67 4.73
C PHE A 48 -16.36 -14.77 5.74
N GLN A 49 -17.45 -15.22 6.35
CA GLN A 49 -17.40 -16.41 7.19
C GLN A 49 -17.37 -17.65 6.30
N LYS A 50 -16.43 -18.54 6.57
CA LYS A 50 -16.28 -19.86 5.93
C LYS A 50 -16.81 -20.96 6.83
N GLU A 51 -16.98 -22.14 6.25
CA GLU A 51 -17.25 -23.37 7.00
C GLU A 51 -16.07 -23.64 7.96
N ASN A 52 -16.36 -24.24 9.13
CA ASN A 52 -15.41 -24.50 10.24
C ASN A 52 -15.06 -23.31 11.16
N ASN A 53 -16.00 -22.36 11.30
CA ASN A 53 -15.81 -21.16 12.10
C ASN A 53 -14.64 -20.31 11.59
N GLU A 54 -14.27 -20.48 10.31
CA GLU A 54 -13.19 -19.76 9.66
C GLU A 54 -13.63 -18.38 9.14
N CYS A 55 -12.72 -17.40 9.11
CA CYS A 55 -12.96 -16.08 8.52
C CYS A 55 -11.93 -15.82 7.42
N GLU A 56 -12.40 -15.47 6.24
CA GLU A 56 -11.56 -15.01 5.14
C GLU A 56 -11.71 -13.49 4.97
N MET A 57 -10.58 -12.80 4.97
CA MET A 57 -10.53 -11.35 4.80
C MET A 57 -10.02 -11.01 3.41
N TYR A 58 -10.75 -10.14 2.71
CA TYR A 58 -10.30 -9.53 1.47
C TYR A 58 -10.05 -8.05 1.72
N VAL A 59 -8.86 -7.59 1.33
CA VAL A 59 -8.48 -6.18 1.36
C VAL A 59 -8.11 -5.77 -0.05
N VAL A 60 -8.69 -4.66 -0.51
CA VAL A 60 -8.41 -4.08 -1.83
C VAL A 60 -8.12 -2.60 -1.65
N CYS A 61 -6.98 -2.15 -2.18
CA CYS A 61 -6.65 -0.73 -2.26
C CYS A 61 -6.62 -0.31 -3.73
N ILE A 62 -7.30 0.79 -4.03
CA ILE A 62 -7.34 1.42 -5.36
C ILE A 62 -6.56 2.72 -5.27
N PHE A 63 -5.68 2.94 -6.24
CA PHE A 63 -4.82 4.12 -6.34
C PHE A 63 -5.27 4.98 -7.52
N ASP A 64 -5.08 6.30 -7.41
CA ASP A 64 -5.34 7.25 -8.50
C ASP A 64 -4.47 6.98 -9.74
N LYS A 65 -3.25 6.44 -9.55
CA LYS A 65 -2.32 6.09 -10.62
C LYS A 65 -1.71 4.72 -10.43
N SER A 66 -1.54 4.01 -11.54
CA SER A 66 -0.95 2.67 -11.57
C SER A 66 0.55 2.68 -11.80
N ALA A 67 1.28 1.83 -11.06
CA ALA A 67 2.69 1.59 -11.31
C ALA A 67 2.91 0.88 -12.67
N PRO A 68 3.90 1.30 -13.47
CA PRO A 68 4.34 0.54 -14.64
C PRO A 68 4.82 -0.87 -14.25
N SER A 69 4.63 -1.85 -15.13
CA SER A 69 5.02 -3.25 -14.87
C SER A 69 6.51 -3.46 -14.61
N ASN A 70 7.36 -2.58 -15.11
CA ASN A 70 8.83 -2.57 -14.93
C ASN A 70 9.30 -1.43 -14.02
N TYR A 71 8.43 -0.93 -13.15
CA TYR A 71 8.77 0.15 -12.22
C TYR A 71 9.92 -0.25 -11.30
N THR A 72 10.85 0.68 -11.12
CA THR A 72 11.90 0.60 -10.10
C THR A 72 11.94 1.91 -9.33
N MET A 73 12.06 1.81 -8.01
CA MET A 73 12.11 2.99 -7.14
C MET A 73 13.43 3.73 -7.32
N GLN A 74 13.34 5.01 -7.69
CA GLN A 74 14.46 5.92 -7.90
C GLN A 74 14.08 7.31 -7.40
N GLY A 75 15.09 8.08 -7.00
CA GLY A 75 14.94 9.45 -6.51
C GLY A 75 15.30 9.62 -5.04
N ASP A 76 15.53 10.87 -4.65
CA ASP A 76 15.83 11.26 -3.28
C ASP A 76 14.56 11.73 -2.57
N PRO A 77 14.46 11.54 -1.24
CA PRO A 77 13.38 12.13 -0.45
C PRO A 77 13.44 13.66 -0.48
N CYS A 78 12.29 14.31 -0.39
CA CYS A 78 12.24 15.76 -0.30
C CYS A 78 12.82 16.24 1.05
N LYS A 79 13.45 17.41 1.04
CA LYS A 79 13.95 18.13 2.23
C LYS A 79 13.21 19.45 2.41
N GLU A 80 12.83 20.09 1.30
CA GLU A 80 12.07 21.32 1.25
C GLU A 80 10.95 21.25 0.19
N ASP A 81 9.97 22.16 0.26
CA ASP A 81 8.80 22.17 -0.65
C ASP A 81 9.21 22.22 -2.13
N ASN A 82 10.35 22.86 -2.45
CA ASN A 82 10.86 22.99 -3.80
C ASN A 82 11.44 21.68 -4.39
N ASP A 83 11.72 20.68 -3.55
CA ASP A 83 12.16 19.36 -4.02
C ASP A 83 11.00 18.55 -4.60
N CYS A 84 9.76 18.95 -4.31
CA CYS A 84 8.59 18.21 -4.75
C CYS A 84 8.25 18.49 -6.22
N PRO A 85 7.95 17.45 -7.02
CA PRO A 85 7.55 17.63 -8.40
C PRO A 85 6.22 18.39 -8.46
N GLN A 86 6.13 19.38 -9.35
CA GLN A 86 4.86 20.05 -9.62
C GLN A 86 3.90 19.07 -10.28
N GLN A 87 2.86 18.65 -9.56
CA GLN A 87 1.79 17.82 -10.09
C GLN A 87 0.60 18.70 -10.47
N GLY A 88 0.63 19.24 -11.69
CA GLY A 88 -0.42 20.12 -12.20
C GLY A 88 -0.33 21.54 -11.61
N LEU A 89 -1.47 22.09 -11.20
CA LEU A 89 -1.59 23.46 -10.65
C LEU A 89 -1.53 23.51 -9.12
N ALA A 90 -1.58 22.37 -8.45
CA ALA A 90 -1.63 22.30 -6.99
C ALA A 90 -0.20 22.34 -6.42
N PRO A 91 0.08 23.23 -5.46
CA PRO A 91 1.36 23.24 -4.78
C PRO A 91 1.54 21.93 -3.98
N ALA A 92 2.74 21.35 -4.07
CA ALA A 92 3.13 20.23 -3.23
C ALA A 92 3.97 20.76 -2.05
N LYS A 93 3.77 20.18 -0.87
CA LYS A 93 4.62 20.44 0.32
C LYS A 93 5.42 19.23 0.68
N CYS A 94 6.64 19.46 1.14
CA CYS A 94 7.47 18.43 1.72
C CYS A 94 7.12 18.24 3.19
N ILE A 95 6.45 17.14 3.50
CA ILE A 95 6.18 16.68 4.87
C ILE A 95 7.11 15.50 5.12
N VAL A 96 8.31 15.83 5.63
CA VAL A 96 9.50 14.98 5.72
C VAL A 96 9.17 13.49 5.97
N PRO A 97 9.52 12.56 5.04
CA PRO A 97 10.24 12.73 3.76
C PRO A 97 9.35 12.73 2.49
N LEU A 98 8.04 13.00 2.60
CA LEU A 98 7.07 12.78 1.52
C LEU A 98 6.51 14.08 0.94
N CYS A 99 6.30 14.09 -0.37
CA CYS A 99 5.61 15.17 -1.07
C CYS A 99 4.10 14.97 -1.01
N HIS A 100 3.38 15.95 -0.45
CA HIS A 100 1.93 15.94 -0.30
C HIS A 100 1.32 17.03 -1.18
N ILE A 101 0.35 16.67 -2.03
CA ILE A 101 -0.43 17.64 -2.80
C ILE A 101 -1.44 18.31 -1.86
N GLN A 102 -1.52 19.64 -1.91
CA GLN A 102 -2.54 20.39 -1.17
C GLN A 102 -3.82 20.51 -2.01
N GLU A 103 -4.95 20.04 -1.48
CA GLU A 103 -6.30 20.26 -2.03
C GLU A 103 -6.83 21.67 -1.72
#